data_AF-A0A452V3A1-F1
#
_entry.id   AF-A0A452V3A1-F1
#
_cell.length_a   1.000
_cell.length_b   1.000
_cell.length_c   1.000
_cell.angle_alpha   90.00
_cell.angle_beta   90.00
_cell.angle_gamma   90.00
#
_symmetry.space_group_name_H-M   'P 1'
#
loop_
_entity.id
_entity.type
_entity.pdbx_description
1 polymer ?
#
loop_
_entity_poly.entity_id
_entity_poly.type
_entity_poly.pdbx_seq_one_letter_code
_entity_poly.pdbx_strand_id
1 'polypeptide(L)'
;MNTTHQWRQDQRLMWGAWLQAALDVLFRNRAVPRKQLFVQRLWVHLGDCGSVVTMFLSAVTFAKSKSKTILVKMLSQAGTGYSFNTKRSRLREKLTLLHYDPIVKTKVLFVEQKKIRSL
;
A
#
# COMPACT_ATOMS: atom_id res chain seq x y z
N MET A 1 -33.94 -36.45 -24.54
CA MET A 1 -33.38 -36.59 -23.18
C MET A 1 -31.91 -36.18 -23.24
N ASN A 2 -31.61 -34.89 -23.06
CA ASN A 2 -30.24 -34.37 -23.11
C ASN A 2 -29.91 -33.71 -21.76
N THR A 3 -29.58 -34.53 -20.75
CA THR A 3 -29.30 -34.07 -19.38
C THR A 3 -27.80 -33.99 -19.05
N THR A 4 -26.91 -34.43 -19.93
CA THR A 4 -25.46 -34.52 -19.65
C THR A 4 -24.66 -33.29 -20.07
N HIS A 5 -25.08 -32.57 -21.11
CA HIS A 5 -24.37 -31.37 -21.57
C HIS A 5 -24.64 -30.12 -20.71
N GLN A 6 -25.79 -30.09 -20.02
CA GLN A 6 -26.20 -28.95 -19.19
C GLN A 6 -25.42 -28.91 -17.86
N TRP A 7 -25.16 -30.06 -17.25
CA TRP A 7 -24.40 -30.19 -16.00
C TRP A 7 -22.92 -29.72 -16.10
N ARG A 8 -22.30 -29.87 -17.27
CA ARG A 8 -20.90 -29.45 -17.49
C ARG A 8 -20.77 -27.94 -17.73
N GLN A 9 -21.81 -27.31 -18.28
CA GLN A 9 -21.90 -25.86 -18.45
C GLN A 9 -22.12 -25.17 -17.10
N ASP A 10 -22.97 -25.73 -16.23
CA ASP A 10 -23.27 -25.17 -14.91
C ASP A 10 -22.05 -25.20 -13.95
N GLN A 11 -21.28 -26.29 -13.96
CA GLN A 11 -20.03 -26.38 -13.20
C GLN A 11 -19.02 -25.29 -13.60
N ARG A 12 -18.95 -24.92 -14.89
CA ARG A 12 -18.03 -23.89 -15.37
C ARG A 12 -18.47 -22.48 -14.94
N LEU A 13 -19.78 -22.23 -14.86
CA LEU A 13 -20.35 -20.96 -14.40
C LEU A 13 -20.22 -20.78 -12.88
N MET A 14 -20.41 -21.84 -12.09
CA MET A 14 -20.29 -21.79 -10.63
C MET A 14 -18.84 -21.54 -10.16
N TRP A 15 -17.86 -22.17 -10.82
CA TRP A 15 -16.44 -21.93 -10.50
C TRP A 15 -15.99 -20.52 -10.89
N GLY A 16 -16.49 -19.98 -12.01
CA GLY A 16 -16.21 -18.61 -12.45
C GLY A 16 -16.75 -17.55 -11.47
N ALA A 17 -17.98 -17.73 -10.98
CA ALA A 17 -18.61 -16.81 -10.03
C ALA A 17 -17.90 -16.80 -8.66
N TRP A 18 -17.44 -17.97 -8.19
CA TRP A 18 -16.68 -18.07 -6.93
C TRP A 18 -15.29 -17.43 -7.03
N LEU A 19 -14.61 -17.60 -8.16
CA LEU A 19 -13.32 -16.95 -8.40
C LEU A 19 -13.48 -15.43 -8.46
N GLN A 20 -14.54 -14.95 -9.11
CA GLN A 20 -14.84 -13.53 -9.20
C GLN A 20 -15.16 -12.93 -7.82
N ALA A 21 -15.95 -13.61 -7.01
CA ALA A 21 -16.26 -13.18 -5.65
C ALA A 21 -15.01 -13.19 -4.74
N ALA A 22 -14.13 -14.19 -4.88
CA ALA A 22 -12.87 -14.27 -4.13
C ALA A 22 -11.92 -13.12 -4.51
N LEU A 23 -11.84 -12.79 -5.81
CA LEU A 23 -11.10 -11.62 -6.28
C LEU A 23 -11.72 -10.32 -5.73
N ASP A 24 -13.04 -10.17 -5.74
CA ASP A 24 -13.70 -8.97 -5.18
C ASP A 24 -13.50 -8.82 -3.66
N VAL A 25 -13.35 -9.91 -2.91
CA VAL A 25 -13.01 -9.88 -1.46
C VAL A 25 -11.53 -9.52 -1.26
N LEU A 26 -10.64 -10.03 -2.11
CA LEU A 26 -9.20 -9.72 -2.08
C LEU A 26 -8.88 -8.28 -2.51
N PHE A 27 -9.70 -7.69 -3.39
CA PHE A 27 -9.49 -6.36 -3.94
C PHE A 27 -10.29 -5.23 -3.25
N ARG A 28 -11.35 -5.54 -2.49
CA ARG A 28 -12.18 -4.50 -1.82
C ARG A 28 -11.45 -3.67 -0.76
N ASN A 29 -10.39 -4.20 -0.15
CA ASN A 29 -9.69 -3.54 0.98
C ASN A 29 -8.29 -3.01 0.64
N ARG A 30 -7.93 -2.87 -0.64
CA ARG A 30 -6.79 -2.05 -1.05
C ARG A 30 -7.28 -0.76 -1.68
N ALA A 31 -6.88 0.37 -1.11
CA ALA A 31 -7.06 1.67 -1.74
C ALA A 31 -6.38 1.68 -3.11
N VAL A 32 -7.16 1.48 -4.17
CA VAL A 32 -6.70 1.65 -5.55
C VAL A 32 -6.57 3.15 -5.79
N PRO A 33 -5.39 3.65 -6.17
CA PRO A 33 -5.23 5.06 -6.48
C PRO A 33 -6.18 5.44 -7.62
N ARG A 34 -7.00 6.48 -7.38
CA ARG A 34 -8.13 6.96 -8.21
C ARG A 34 -7.79 7.33 -9.67
N LYS A 35 -6.55 7.12 -10.11
CA LYS A 35 -6.08 7.32 -11.49
C LYS A 35 -6.26 6.08 -12.39
N GLN A 36 -6.62 4.93 -11.81
CA GLN A 36 -6.70 3.66 -12.55
C GLN A 36 -8.08 3.38 -13.18
N LEU A 37 -9.10 4.18 -12.89
CA LEU A 37 -10.45 4.03 -13.43
C LEU A 37 -10.63 4.63 -14.84
N PHE A 38 -9.66 5.39 -15.35
CA PHE A 38 -9.79 6.04 -16.66
C PHE A 38 -9.38 5.14 -17.83
N VAL A 39 -8.62 4.07 -17.58
CA VAL A 39 -8.08 3.22 -18.65
C VAL A 39 -8.99 2.02 -18.95
N GLN A 40 -9.92 1.66 -18.06
CA GLN A 40 -10.78 0.49 -18.27
C GLN A 40 -11.94 0.70 -19.26
N ARG A 41 -12.18 1.93 -19.73
CA ARG A 41 -13.27 2.25 -20.67
C ARG A 41 -12.84 2.44 -22.12
N LEU A 42 -11.56 2.21 -22.43
CA LEU A 42 -10.99 2.37 -23.77
C LEU A 42 -10.34 1.08 -24.31
N TRP A 43 -10.78 -0.09 -23.86
CA TRP A 43 -10.22 -1.41 -24.24
C TRP A 43 -11.20 -2.31 -25.00
N VAL A 44 -12.28 -1.77 -25.57
CA VAL A 44 -13.28 -2.57 -26.30
C VAL A 44 -13.13 -2.48 -27.82
N HIS A 45 -12.28 -1.60 -28.38
CA HIS A 45 -12.37 -1.31 -29.82
C HIS A 45 -11.13 -1.51 -30.72
N LEU A 46 -9.96 -1.90 -30.24
CA LEU A 46 -8.83 -2.17 -31.14
C LEU A 46 -8.19 -3.54 -30.86
N GLY A 47 -8.35 -4.43 -31.83
CA GLY A 47 -7.79 -5.77 -31.85
C GLY A 47 -6.27 -5.82 -31.90
N ASP A 48 -5.75 -6.86 -31.25
CA ASP A 48 -4.63 -7.71 -31.68
C ASP A 48 -3.40 -7.04 -32.30
N CYS A 49 -2.82 -6.06 -31.61
CA CYS A 49 -1.42 -5.63 -31.82
C CYS A 49 -0.87 -5.02 -30.52
N GLY A 50 -0.69 -5.79 -29.44
CA GLY A 50 -0.33 -5.17 -28.14
C GLY A 50 0.39 -6.01 -27.09
N SER A 51 0.84 -7.23 -27.39
CA SER A 51 1.32 -8.16 -26.34
C SER A 51 2.63 -7.72 -25.64
N VAL A 52 3.54 -7.02 -26.34
CA VAL A 52 4.79 -6.53 -25.72
C VAL A 52 4.57 -5.23 -24.94
N VAL A 53 3.66 -4.37 -25.42
CA VAL A 53 3.35 -3.08 -24.80
C VAL A 53 2.53 -3.28 -23.52
N THR A 54 1.61 -4.24 -23.48
CA THR A 54 0.87 -4.59 -22.26
C THR A 54 1.75 -5.23 -21.19
N MET A 55 2.74 -6.04 -21.60
CA MET A 55 3.76 -6.61 -20.69
C MET A 55 4.61 -5.50 -20.05
N PHE A 56 5.06 -4.51 -20.82
CA PHE A 56 5.88 -3.42 -20.29
C PHE A 56 5.08 -2.45 -19.39
N LEU A 57 3.84 -2.10 -19.75
CA LEU A 57 3.01 -1.20 -18.92
C LEU A 57 2.50 -1.85 -17.63
N SER A 58 2.24 -3.17 -17.63
CA SER A 58 1.83 -3.89 -16.41
C SER A 58 2.98 -4.00 -15.39
N ALA A 59 4.22 -4.17 -15.83
CA ALA A 59 5.40 -4.16 -14.96
C ALA A 59 5.63 -2.78 -14.30
N VAL A 60 5.41 -1.69 -15.03
CA VAL A 60 5.63 -0.31 -14.54
C VAL A 60 4.60 0.10 -13.47
N THR A 61 3.38 -0.44 -13.51
CA THR A 61 2.32 -0.07 -12.55
C THR A 61 2.30 -0.90 -11.27
N PHE A 62 3.08 -1.99 -11.20
CA PHE A 62 3.13 -2.88 -10.04
C PHE A 62 4.32 -2.59 -9.09
N ALA A 63 5.00 -1.46 -9.23
CA ALA A 63 5.91 -1.01 -8.20
C ALA A 63 5.10 -0.50 -7.00
N LYS A 64 4.94 -1.34 -5.96
CA LYS A 64 4.32 -0.94 -4.68
C LYS A 64 5.11 0.24 -4.10
N SER A 65 4.59 1.45 -4.29
CA SER A 65 5.27 2.67 -3.88
C SER A 65 5.54 2.63 -2.37
N LYS A 66 6.81 2.80 -1.97
CA LYS A 66 7.16 2.93 -0.55
C LYS A 66 6.42 4.12 0.03
N SER A 67 6.01 4.01 1.28
CA SER A 67 5.28 5.10 1.89
C SER A 67 6.12 6.35 2.13
N LYS A 68 5.47 7.50 1.98
CA LYS A 68 6.07 8.84 2.06
C LYS A 68 6.51 9.19 3.49
N THR A 69 5.78 8.70 4.49
CA THR A 69 5.97 9.07 5.91
C THR A 69 6.38 7.86 6.72
N ILE A 70 7.29 8.06 7.66
CA ILE A 70 7.75 7.05 8.61
C ILE A 70 7.49 7.49 10.04
N LEU A 71 7.20 6.53 10.91
CA LEU A 71 7.12 6.74 12.36
C LEU A 71 8.51 6.48 12.96
N VAL A 72 9.03 7.45 13.68
CA VAL A 72 10.36 7.40 14.28
C VAL A 72 10.26 7.59 15.79
N LYS A 73 11.18 6.95 16.51
CA LYS A 73 11.35 7.10 17.96
C LYS A 73 12.38 8.20 18.22
N MET A 74 11.96 9.22 18.94
CA MET A 74 12.81 10.31 19.44
C MET A 74 13.30 9.95 20.84
N LEU A 75 14.57 10.20 21.14
CA LEU A 75 15.18 9.95 22.45
C LEU A 75 15.69 11.28 23.03
N SER A 76 15.45 11.49 24.33
CA SER A 76 15.97 12.64 25.08
C SER A 76 17.50 12.60 25.15
N GLN A 77 18.17 13.72 24.85
CA GLN A 77 19.62 13.85 25.03
C GLN A 77 20.05 14.00 26.49
N ALA A 78 19.11 14.22 27.42
CA ALA A 78 19.44 14.28 28.85
C ALA A 78 19.79 12.91 29.46
N GLY A 79 19.79 11.82 28.68
CA GLY A 79 20.16 10.49 29.16
C GLY A 79 19.10 9.81 30.04
N THR A 80 17.90 10.39 30.12
CA THR A 80 16.79 9.89 30.97
C THR A 80 16.08 8.65 30.42
N GLY A 81 16.28 8.33 29.14
CA GLY A 81 15.57 7.26 28.45
C GLY A 81 14.12 7.62 28.05
N TYR A 82 13.64 8.83 28.39
CA TYR A 82 12.34 9.29 27.91
C TYR A 82 12.33 9.39 26.37
N SER A 83 11.28 8.84 25.78
CA SER A 83 11.16 8.75 24.34
C SER A 83 9.72 8.87 23.89
N PHE A 84 9.53 9.48 22.72
CA PHE A 84 8.21 9.63 22.11
C PHE A 84 8.28 9.36 20.62
N ASN A 85 7.11 9.13 20.03
CA ASN A 85 7.00 8.79 18.61
C ASN A 85 6.58 10.03 17.82
N THR A 86 7.24 10.27 16.69
CA THR A 86 6.86 11.34 15.77
C THR A 86 6.88 10.86 14.32
N LYS A 87 6.16 11.60 13.47
CA LYS A 87 6.08 11.31 12.04
C LYS A 87 7.06 12.22 11.30
N ARG A 88 7.82 11.65 10.37
CA ARG A 88 8.63 12.43 9.44
C ARG A 88 8.56 11.91 8.01
N SER A 89 8.88 12.77 7.05
CA SER A 89 9.08 12.37 5.66
C SER A 89 10.31 11.46 5.54
N ARG A 90 10.19 10.40 4.74
CA ARG A 90 11.26 9.41 4.49
C ARG A 90 12.51 10.04 3.88
N LEU A 91 12.32 11.02 2.99
CA LEU A 91 13.40 11.66 2.23
C LEU A 91 14.08 12.79 3.00
N ARG A 92 13.54 13.17 4.18
CA ARG A 92 14.11 14.25 4.99
C ARG A 92 15.28 13.72 5.84
N GLU A 93 16.13 14.63 6.28
CA GLU A 93 17.16 14.38 7.28
C GLU A 93 16.56 13.94 8.64
N LYS A 94 17.43 13.43 9.52
CA LYS A 94 17.05 13.01 10.87
C LYS A 94 16.51 14.18 11.66
N LEU A 95 15.46 13.92 12.44
CA LEU A 95 14.80 14.97 13.21
C LEU A 95 15.58 15.29 14.49
N THR A 96 15.74 16.57 14.79
CA THR A 96 16.17 17.09 16.09
C THR A 96 15.15 18.12 16.57
N LEU A 97 14.57 17.91 17.74
CA LEU A 97 13.49 18.75 18.28
C LEU A 97 13.76 19.14 19.72
N LEU A 98 13.45 20.38 20.09
CA LEU A 98 13.48 20.81 21.48
C LEU A 98 12.10 20.55 22.10
N HIS A 99 12.02 19.61 23.04
CA HIS A 99 10.76 19.18 23.66
C HIS A 99 10.91 19.09 25.19
N TYR A 100 9.80 19.20 25.91
CA TYR A 100 9.78 19.00 27.36
C TYR A 100 10.04 17.53 27.73
N ASP A 101 10.95 17.30 28.68
CA ASP A 101 11.19 15.99 29.30
C ASP A 101 10.57 16.00 30.71
N PRO A 102 9.55 15.15 30.98
CA PRO A 102 8.91 15.11 32.30
C PRO A 102 9.82 14.60 33.43
N ILE A 103 10.90 13.88 33.10
CA ILE A 103 11.84 13.36 34.08
C ILE A 103 12.78 14.48 34.57
N VAL A 104 13.30 15.30 33.65
CA VAL A 104 14.19 16.44 33.98
C VAL A 104 13.39 17.70 34.35
N LYS A 105 12.10 17.76 33.98
CA LYS A 105 11.21 18.92 34.15
C LYS A 105 11.68 20.18 33.40
N THR A 106 12.41 20.00 32.30
CA THR A 106 12.92 21.08 31.47
C THR A 106 12.81 20.73 29.99
N LYS A 107 12.97 21.72 29.10
CA LYS A 107 13.02 21.47 27.66
C LYS A 107 14.43 21.02 27.28
N VAL A 108 14.51 19.86 26.66
CA VAL A 108 15.76 19.19 26.26
C VAL A 108 15.73 18.94 24.76
N LEU A 109 16.89 18.79 24.14
CA LEU A 109 16.99 18.35 22.76
C LEU A 109 16.70 16.85 22.65
N PHE A 110 15.83 16.50 21.69
CA PHE A 110 15.50 15.13 21.33
C PHE A 110 16.05 14.83 19.95
N VAL A 111 16.67 13.66 19.80
CA VAL A 111 17.24 13.19 18.54
C VAL A 111 16.55 11.92 18.09
N GLU A 112 16.35 11.77 16.78
CA GLU A 112 15.86 10.54 16.19
C GLU A 112 16.82 9.37 16.42
N GLN A 113 16.35 8.33 17.11
CA GLN A 113 17.13 7.14 17.41
C GLN A 113 16.89 6.04 16.37
N LYS A 114 15.63 5.65 16.17
CA LYS A 114 15.27 4.53 15.28
C LYS A 114 13.96 4.76 14.54
N LYS A 115 13.88 4.23 13.32
CA LYS A 115 12.63 4.07 12.59
C LYS A 115 11.83 2.90 13.19
N ILE A 116 10.58 3.14 13.55
CA ILE A 116 9.68 2.11 14.08
C ILE A 116 9.03 1.37 12.92
N ARG A 117 8.30 2.09 12.06
CA ARG A 117 7.58 1.51 10.92
C ARG A 117 7.33 2.54 9.82
N SER A 118 7.13 2.06 8.61
CA SER A 118 6.48 2.83 7.56
C SER A 118 4.99 2.95 7.89
N LEU A 119 4.47 4.17 7.77
CA LEU A 119 3.03 4.42 7.77
C LEU A 119 2.44 4.16 6.39
#